data_AF-A0A820NQ92-F1
#
_entry.id   AF-A0A820NQ92-F1
#
_cell.length_a   1.000
_cell.length_b   1.000
_cell.length_c   1.000
_cell.angle_alpha   90.00
_cell.angle_beta   90.00
_cell.angle_gamma   90.00
#
_symmetry.space_group_name_H-M   'P 1'
#
loop_
_entity.id
_entity.type
_entity.pdbx_description
1 polymer ?
#
loop_
_entity_poly.entity_id
_entity_poly.type
_entity_poly.pdbx_seq_one_letter_code
_entity_poly.pdbx_strand_id
1 'polypeptide(L)'
;IVGLPPRVNEYSPTIYLSGKHAQKVAHAIGDTSMLDIRVLGDEIGQASGLKMCYGTMTKGITAIVLHACVVARSLKLDGAYLDELKRSMPHGFEMANRLIPDMAYTLKRKDITRN
;
A
#
# COMPACT_ATOMS: atom_id res chain seq x y z
N ILE A 1 11.96 4.82 4.29
CA ILE A 1 11.00 4.35 5.31
C ILE A 1 9.92 3.49 4.65
N VAL A 2 9.77 2.25 5.10
CA VAL A 2 8.71 1.32 4.69
C VAL A 2 7.84 1.07 5.91
N GLY A 3 6.53 1.26 5.77
CA GLY A 3 5.59 1.10 6.87
C GLY A 3 4.70 2.32 7.12
N LEU A 4 3.82 2.18 8.12
CA LEU A 4 2.97 3.22 8.68
C LEU A 4 3.77 4.15 9.62
N PRO A 5 3.18 5.25 10.10
CA PRO A 5 3.79 6.04 11.17
C PRO A 5 4.08 5.18 12.42
N PRO A 6 5.17 5.46 13.16
CA PRO A 6 5.50 4.74 14.37
C PRO A 6 4.40 4.89 15.42
N ARG A 7 4.16 3.84 16.19
CA ARG A 7 3.27 3.82 17.35
C ARG A 7 4.02 3.21 18.53
N VAL A 8 4.05 3.94 19.64
CA VAL A 8 4.83 3.56 20.83
C VAL A 8 4.40 2.18 21.30
N ASN A 9 5.35 1.26 21.39
CA ASN A 9 5.17 -0.14 21.80
C ASN A 9 4.20 -0.98 20.93
N GLU A 10 3.83 -0.52 19.73
CA GLU A 10 2.89 -1.22 18.85
C GLU A 10 3.45 -1.42 17.43
N TYR A 11 4.10 -0.40 16.87
CA TYR A 11 4.56 -0.45 15.49
C TYR A 11 5.80 0.41 15.26
N SER A 12 6.85 -0.21 14.72
CA SER A 12 8.09 0.48 14.33
C SER A 12 8.31 0.32 12.82
N PRO A 13 8.21 1.39 12.02
CA PRO A 13 8.51 1.29 10.60
C PRO A 13 9.99 1.04 10.37
N THR A 14 10.29 0.39 9.24
CA THR A 14 11.66 0.08 8.86
C THR A 14 12.27 1.21 8.03
N ILE A 15 13.45 1.66 8.43
CA ILE A 15 14.30 2.56 7.64
C ILE A 15 15.44 1.75 7.05
N TYR A 16 15.41 1.61 5.72
CA TYR A 16 16.53 1.05 4.97
C TYR A 16 17.56 2.14 4.66
N LEU A 17 18.82 1.84 4.91
CA LEU A 17 19.99 2.65 4.58
C LEU A 17 20.82 1.93 3.51
N SER A 18 21.45 2.69 2.62
CA SER A 18 22.43 2.15 1.67
C SER A 18 23.53 3.17 1.36
N GLY A 19 24.69 2.68 0.95
CA GLY A 19 25.88 3.50 0.68
C GLY A 19 27.05 3.20 1.62
N LYS A 20 28.27 3.55 1.20
CA LYS A 20 29.55 3.38 1.95
C LYS A 20 29.60 3.86 3.41
N HIS A 21 28.60 4.63 3.87
CA HIS A 21 28.52 5.14 5.23
C HIS A 21 27.26 4.69 5.98
N ALA A 22 26.45 3.80 5.38
CA ALA A 22 25.17 3.37 5.94
C ALA A 22 25.34 2.70 7.31
N GLN A 23 26.37 1.87 7.51
CA GLN A 23 26.68 1.22 8.78
C GLN A 23 27.09 2.24 9.85
N LYS A 24 27.85 3.29 9.49
CA LYS A 24 28.21 4.37 10.42
C LYS A 24 26.97 5.14 10.87
N VAL A 25 26.05 5.43 9.94
CA VAL A 25 24.78 6.08 10.25
C VAL A 25 23.91 5.19 11.13
N ALA A 26 23.78 3.89 10.81
CA ALA A 26 23.02 2.95 11.62
C ALA A 26 23.55 2.87 13.06
N HIS A 27 24.88 2.79 13.22
CA HIS A 27 25.52 2.77 14.54
C HIS A 27 25.29 4.07 15.32
N ALA A 28 25.35 5.23 14.65
CA ALA A 28 25.10 6.52 15.28
C ALA A 28 23.63 6.71 15.72
N ILE A 29 22.67 6.13 14.99
CA ILE A 29 21.25 6.12 15.39
C ILE A 29 21.04 5.19 16.60
N GLY A 30 21.73 4.05 16.62
CA GLY A 30 21.60 3.06 17.69
C GLY A 30 20.24 2.37 17.72
N ASP A 31 20.02 1.57 18.76
CA ASP A 31 18.75 0.87 18.96
C ASP A 31 17.68 1.83 19.50
N THR A 32 16.55 1.89 18.80
CA THR A 32 15.40 2.72 19.20
C THR A 32 14.14 1.87 19.30
N SER A 33 13.26 2.17 20.26
CA SER A 33 11.95 1.52 20.35
C SER A 33 10.97 1.98 19.25
N MET A 34 11.35 2.98 18.46
CA MET A 34 10.46 3.65 17.50
C MET A 34 10.72 3.31 16.04
N LEU A 35 11.95 2.95 15.69
CA LEU A 35 12.39 2.73 14.32
C LEU A 35 13.28 1.49 14.24
N ASP A 36 13.01 0.67 13.23
CA ASP A 36 13.86 -0.47 12.87
C ASP A 36 14.83 -0.01 11.75
N ILE A 37 16.12 0.08 12.07
CA ILE A 37 17.15 0.53 11.11
C ILE A 37 17.84 -0.67 10.49
N ARG A 38 17.83 -0.75 9.15
CA ARG A 38 18.46 -1.85 8.41
C ARG A 38 19.39 -1.32 7.32
N VAL A 39 20.59 -1.87 7.23
CA VAL A 39 21.50 -1.56 6.13
C VAL A 39 21.31 -2.61 5.02
N LEU A 40 21.00 -2.14 3.81
CA LEU A 40 20.69 -3.00 2.66
C LEU A 40 21.92 -3.33 1.81
N GLY A 41 22.91 -2.43 1.78
CA GLY A 41 24.13 -2.61 1.01
C GLY A 41 24.91 -1.30 0.84
N ASP A 42 26.03 -1.37 0.13
CA ASP A 42 27.02 -0.29 0.07
C ASP A 42 26.84 0.65 -1.13
N GLU A 43 25.86 0.37 -2.00
CA GLU A 43 25.57 1.21 -3.17
C GLU A 43 24.50 2.27 -2.86
N ILE A 44 24.79 3.50 -3.28
CA ILE A 44 23.82 4.60 -3.21
C ILE A 44 22.66 4.27 -4.15
N GLY A 45 21.43 4.38 -3.64
CA GLY A 45 20.22 4.16 -4.43
C GLY A 45 19.49 2.85 -4.14
N GLN A 46 20.15 1.84 -3.55
CA GLN A 46 19.51 0.55 -3.23
C GLN A 46 18.32 0.73 -2.27
N ALA A 47 18.49 1.49 -1.19
CA ALA A 47 17.41 1.73 -0.23
C ALA A 47 16.21 2.49 -0.86
N SER A 48 16.47 3.49 -1.71
CA SER A 48 15.41 4.21 -2.43
C SER A 48 14.75 3.34 -3.51
N GLY A 49 15.52 2.50 -4.20
CA GLY A 49 15.01 1.54 -5.17
C GLY A 49 14.05 0.54 -4.52
N LEU A 50 14.43 -0.03 -3.37
CA LEU A 50 13.54 -0.89 -2.60
C LEU A 50 12.26 -0.17 -2.18
N LYS A 51 12.37 1.08 -1.70
CA LYS A 51 11.20 1.90 -1.35
C LYS A 51 10.30 2.14 -2.56
N MET A 52 10.88 2.39 -3.73
CA MET A 52 10.15 2.57 -4.98
C MET A 52 9.39 1.29 -5.36
N CYS A 53 10.01 0.11 -5.26
CA CYS A 53 9.34 -1.18 -5.52
C CYS A 53 8.11 -1.38 -4.62
N TYR A 54 8.24 -1.14 -3.31
CA TYR A 54 7.11 -1.17 -2.38
C TYR A 54 6.04 -0.12 -2.71
N GLY A 55 6.47 1.09 -3.07
CA GLY A 55 5.58 2.17 -3.49
C GLY A 55 4.80 1.84 -4.75
N THR A 56 5.42 1.10 -5.67
CA THR A 56 4.81 0.63 -6.94
C THR A 56 3.78 -0.44 -6.66
N MET A 57 4.09 -1.43 -5.84
CA MET A 57 3.16 -2.51 -5.50
C MET A 57 1.86 -1.96 -4.89
N THR A 58 1.99 -1.10 -3.88
CA THR A 58 0.82 -0.50 -3.19
C THR A 58 -0.04 0.34 -4.12
N LYS A 59 0.56 1.23 -4.93
CA LYS A 59 -0.18 2.08 -5.86
C LYS A 59 -0.76 1.30 -7.04
N GLY A 60 -0.01 0.34 -7.56
CA GLY A 60 -0.41 -0.48 -8.70
C GLY A 60 -1.63 -1.33 -8.38
N ILE A 61 -1.65 -2.01 -7.23
CA ILE A 61 -2.82 -2.78 -6.79
C ILE A 61 -4.03 -1.87 -6.60
N THR A 62 -3.87 -0.72 -5.93
CA THR A 62 -4.97 0.25 -5.79
C THR A 62 -5.52 0.70 -7.15
N ALA A 63 -4.66 0.98 -8.12
CA ALA A 63 -5.08 1.39 -9.46
C ALA A 63 -5.86 0.28 -10.18
N ILE A 64 -5.41 -0.97 -10.10
CA ILE A 64 -6.10 -2.12 -10.69
C ILE A 64 -7.48 -2.31 -10.07
N VAL A 65 -7.57 -2.29 -8.74
CA VAL A 65 -8.85 -2.43 -8.02
C VAL A 65 -9.81 -1.30 -8.41
N LEU A 66 -9.32 -0.05 -8.45
CA LEU A 66 -10.13 1.10 -8.84
C LEU A 66 -10.64 0.96 -10.27
N HIS A 67 -9.76 0.55 -11.20
CA HIS A 67 -10.13 0.34 -12.59
C HIS A 67 -11.21 -0.73 -12.73
N ALA A 68 -11.08 -1.87 -12.06
CA ALA A 68 -12.07 -2.94 -12.09
C ALA A 68 -13.44 -2.44 -11.59
N CYS A 69 -13.46 -1.64 -10.52
CA CYS A 69 -14.68 -1.02 -10.01
C CYS A 69 -15.30 -0.05 -11.04
N VAL A 70 -14.50 0.81 -11.67
CA VAL A 70 -14.97 1.76 -12.69
C VAL A 70 -15.55 1.03 -13.90
N VAL A 71 -14.90 -0.04 -14.36
CA VAL A 71 -15.39 -0.85 -15.49
C VAL A 71 -16.69 -1.58 -15.12
N ALA A 72 -16.72 -2.28 -13.98
CA ALA A 72 -17.94 -2.93 -13.49
C ALA A 72 -19.11 -1.95 -13.45
N ARG A 73 -18.86 -0.71 -13.01
CA ARG A 73 -19.86 0.36 -12.99
C ARG A 73 -20.30 0.85 -14.36
N SER A 74 -19.36 1.06 -15.29
CA SER A 74 -19.70 1.44 -16.66
C SER A 74 -20.60 0.41 -17.37
N LEU A 75 -20.48 -0.86 -16.97
CA LEU A 75 -21.27 -1.97 -17.48
C LEU A 75 -22.51 -2.29 -16.64
N LYS A 76 -22.76 -1.56 -15.54
CA LYS A 76 -23.86 -1.80 -14.59
C LYS A 76 -23.83 -3.21 -13.96
N LEU A 77 -22.64 -3.73 -13.70
CA LEU A 77 -22.37 -5.04 -13.11
C LEU A 77 -21.89 -4.95 -11.66
N ASP A 78 -22.04 -3.82 -10.99
CA ASP A 78 -21.46 -3.56 -9.67
C ASP A 78 -21.88 -4.59 -8.62
N GLY A 79 -23.18 -4.89 -8.53
CA GLY A 79 -23.70 -5.88 -7.58
C GLY A 79 -23.14 -7.28 -7.83
N ALA A 80 -23.25 -7.76 -9.08
CA ALA A 80 -22.75 -9.08 -9.47
C ALA A 80 -21.24 -9.21 -9.28
N TYR A 81 -20.47 -8.17 -9.62
CA TYR A 81 -19.03 -8.14 -9.40
C TYR A 81 -18.66 -8.20 -7.91
N LEU A 82 -19.34 -7.43 -7.06
CA LEU A 82 -19.09 -7.44 -5.62
C LEU A 82 -19.44 -8.79 -4.99
N ASP A 83 -20.57 -9.37 -5.36
CA ASP A 83 -21.01 -10.66 -4.82
C ASP A 83 -20.06 -11.78 -5.25
N GLU A 84 -19.63 -11.77 -6.51
CA GLU A 84 -18.66 -12.73 -7.02
C GLU A 84 -17.28 -12.54 -6.39
N LEU A 85 -16.81 -11.29 -6.22
CA LEU A 85 -15.52 -10.99 -5.60
C LEU A 85 -15.48 -11.46 -4.14
N LYS A 86 -16.56 -11.24 -3.37
CA LYS A 86 -16.69 -11.74 -2.00
C LYS A 86 -16.68 -13.27 -1.93
N ARG A 87 -17.38 -13.92 -2.87
CA ARG A 87 -17.54 -15.38 -2.91
C ARG A 87 -16.26 -16.09 -3.34
N SER A 88 -15.62 -15.61 -4.40
CA SER A 88 -14.47 -16.26 -5.05
C SER A 88 -13.11 -15.81 -4.48
N MET A 89 -13.02 -14.57 -3.99
CA MET A 89 -11.77 -13.96 -3.53
C MET A 89 -11.96 -13.15 -2.24
N PRO A 90 -12.36 -13.76 -1.11
CA PRO A 90 -12.68 -13.04 0.13
C PRO A 90 -11.53 -12.17 0.64
N HIS A 91 -10.28 -12.67 0.63
CA HIS A 91 -9.11 -11.86 1.01
C HIS A 91 -8.83 -10.72 0.01
N GLY A 92 -9.10 -10.94 -1.27
CA GLY A 92 -9.00 -9.91 -2.30
C GLY A 92 -10.03 -8.81 -2.08
N PHE A 93 -11.26 -9.17 -1.68
CA PHE A 93 -12.31 -8.25 -1.29
C PHE A 93 -11.91 -7.40 -0.08
N GLU A 94 -11.40 -8.01 1.00
CA GLU A 94 -10.92 -7.30 2.18
C GLU A 94 -9.79 -6.32 1.85
N MET A 95 -8.81 -6.78 1.08
CA MET A 95 -7.71 -5.93 0.60
C MET A 95 -8.25 -4.77 -0.23
N ALA A 96 -9.11 -5.04 -1.21
CA ALA A 96 -9.70 -4.03 -2.07
C ALA A 96 -10.48 -2.97 -1.27
N ASN A 97 -11.25 -3.39 -0.27
CA ASN A 97 -12.00 -2.50 0.61
C ASN A 97 -11.10 -1.69 1.56
N ARG A 98 -9.90 -2.19 1.90
CA ARG A 98 -8.89 -1.43 2.65
C ARG A 98 -8.18 -0.39 1.76
N LEU A 99 -7.89 -0.75 0.50
CA LEU A 99 -7.21 0.12 -0.46
C LEU A 99 -8.13 1.23 -0.99
N ILE A 100 -9.42 0.93 -1.11
CA ILE A 100 -10.49 1.87 -1.48
C ILE A 100 -11.54 1.80 -0.38
N PRO A 101 -11.43 2.65 0.66
CA PRO A 101 -12.40 2.70 1.73
C PRO A 101 -13.82 2.85 1.19
N ASP A 102 -14.72 2.03 1.71
CA ASP A 102 -16.10 1.93 1.24
C ASP A 102 -16.21 1.67 -0.28
N MET A 103 -15.46 0.68 -0.78
CA MET A 103 -15.51 0.26 -2.18
C MET A 103 -16.94 -0.06 -2.65
N ALA A 104 -17.73 -0.69 -1.78
CA ALA A 104 -19.15 -0.93 -2.02
C ALA A 104 -19.99 0.36 -2.08
N TYR A 105 -19.63 1.41 -1.34
CA TYR A 105 -20.28 2.72 -1.42
C TYR A 105 -19.86 3.47 -2.69
N THR A 106 -18.60 3.38 -3.08
CA THR A 106 -18.05 3.97 -4.32
C THR A 106 -18.80 3.46 -5.56
N LEU A 107 -19.16 2.18 -5.55
CA LEU A 107 -19.99 1.56 -6.58
C LEU A 107 -21.48 1.94 -6.48
N LYS A 108 -21.99 2.31 -5.30
CA LYS A 108 -23.40 2.68 -5.08
C LYS A 108 -23.78 4.15 -5.31
N ARG A 109 -22.82 5.08 -5.42
CA ARG A 109 -23.17 6.50 -5.65
C ARG A 109 -23.92 6.66 -6.98
N LYS A 110 -25.22 7.00 -6.94
CA LYS A 110 -25.97 7.52 -8.11
C LYS A 110 -25.19 8.67 -8.74
N ASP A 111 -25.24 8.71 -10.07
CA ASP A 111 -24.58 9.69 -10.93
C ASP A 111 -24.55 11.11 -10.35
N ILE A 112 -23.34 11.60 -10.09
CA ILE A 112 -23.08 13.04 -10.06
C ILE A 112 -23.03 13.47 -11.52
N THR A 113 -24.21 13.87 -12.03
CA THR A 113 -24.44 14.86 -13.09
C THR A 113 -23.59 14.80 -14.36
N ARG A 114 -24.23 14.40 -15.46
CA ARG A 114 -24.17 14.99 -16.82
C ARG A 114 -25.22 14.23 -17.65
N ASN A 115 -26.42 14.76 -17.91
CA ASN A 115 -26.73 15.87 -18.84
C ASN A 115 -25.85 15.87 -20.08
#